data_AF-A0A9D1EBD9-F1
#
_entry.id   AF-A0A9D1EBD9-F1
#
_cell.length_a   1.000
_cell.length_b   1.000
_cell.length_c   1.000
_cell.angle_alpha   90.00
_cell.angle_beta   90.00
_cell.angle_gamma   90.00
#
_symmetry.space_group_name_H-M   'P 1'
#
loop_
_entity.id
_entity.type
_entity.pdbx_description
1 polymer ?
#
loop_
_entity_poly.entity_id
_entity_poly.type
_entity_poly.pdbx_seq_one_letter_code
_entity_poly.pdbx_strand_id
1 'polypeptide(L)'
;IKRGKTCEQGGCVYNFTGPQGFGIANVADSLYAVKKLVFDEKKVSMKDYKKALMFNFGKTDEPLVLAQIAGNVAREFVEQGARPDAKVVTETARQVIAASVTPEEQAKFDRIHDLIDQVPKFGNDDDVVDAFAREAAYTYTKPLLNYHNPRGGQFQAGLYPVSANVPLGAQTGATPDGRYAGMPVADGVSPSAGKDTHGPTAAANSVSMLDHGIASNGTLFNQKFHPSALSGDRGLDNFVSLIRTYFDRKGSHMQFNVVSRETLLDAQKHPENYRHLVVRVAGYSALFTTLSKSLQDDIIRRTEQGF
;
A
#
# COMPACT_ATOMS: atom_id res chain seq x y z
N ILE A 1 21.26 -34.73 -7.38
CA ILE A 1 22.08 -35.95 -7.65
C ILE A 1 21.39 -36.87 -8.66
N LYS A 2 20.25 -37.51 -8.36
CA LYS A 2 19.55 -38.44 -9.29
C LYS A 2 19.32 -37.88 -10.71
N ARG A 3 19.00 -36.58 -10.84
CA ARG A 3 18.72 -35.92 -12.12
C ARG A 3 19.96 -35.35 -12.85
N GLY A 4 21.15 -35.42 -12.24
CA GLY A 4 22.39 -34.88 -12.85
C GLY A 4 22.40 -33.38 -13.13
N LYS A 5 21.47 -32.60 -12.57
CA LYS A 5 21.32 -31.15 -12.77
C LYS A 5 21.44 -30.40 -11.43
N THR A 6 21.92 -29.16 -11.47
CA THR A 6 21.85 -28.25 -10.31
C THR A 6 20.42 -27.75 -10.09
N CYS A 7 20.12 -27.07 -8.97
CA CYS A 7 18.77 -26.54 -8.74
C CYS A 7 18.41 -25.39 -9.68
N GLU A 8 19.40 -24.60 -10.11
CA GLU A 8 19.26 -23.53 -11.10
C GLU A 8 18.85 -24.07 -12.47
N GLN A 9 19.19 -25.33 -12.76
CA GLN A 9 18.86 -26.03 -14.00
C GLN A 9 17.61 -26.94 -13.89
N GLY A 10 16.85 -26.86 -12.80
CA GLY A 10 15.64 -27.68 -12.57
C GLY A 10 15.91 -29.06 -11.94
N GLY A 11 17.07 -29.23 -11.30
CA GLY A 11 17.41 -30.45 -10.56
C GLY A 11 16.57 -30.66 -9.29
N CYS A 12 16.00 -29.57 -8.74
CA CYS A 12 15.11 -29.56 -7.58
C CYS A 12 13.76 -30.27 -7.88
N VAL A 13 13.16 -30.97 -6.91
CA VAL A 13 11.88 -31.71 -7.10
C VAL A 13 10.74 -30.77 -7.46
N TYR A 14 10.59 -29.70 -6.69
CA TYR A 14 9.64 -28.62 -6.93
C TYR A 14 10.41 -27.37 -7.38
N ASN A 15 9.89 -26.69 -8.40
CA ASN A 15 10.45 -25.45 -8.90
C ASN A 15 9.32 -24.43 -8.99
N PHE A 16 9.52 -23.25 -8.41
CA PHE A 16 8.55 -22.17 -8.44
C PHE A 16 9.22 -20.86 -8.79
N THR A 17 8.44 -19.94 -9.35
CA THR A 17 8.80 -18.52 -9.43
C THR A 17 7.72 -17.73 -8.72
N GLY A 18 8.12 -16.96 -7.70
CA GLY A 18 7.18 -16.26 -6.82
C GLY A 18 7.33 -14.75 -6.88
N PRO A 19 6.70 -14.05 -7.86
CA PRO A 19 6.64 -12.59 -7.85
C PRO A 19 5.63 -12.08 -6.80
N GLN A 20 5.81 -10.84 -6.35
CA GLN A 20 5.00 -10.22 -5.31
C GLN A 20 4.08 -9.13 -5.88
N GLY A 21 2.81 -9.16 -5.47
CA GLY A 21 1.85 -8.09 -5.69
C GLY A 21 1.90 -7.06 -4.56
N PHE A 22 1.71 -5.78 -4.89
CA PHE A 22 1.75 -4.65 -3.95
C PHE A 22 0.47 -3.82 -4.06
N GLY A 23 0.02 -3.26 -2.93
CA GLY A 23 -1.02 -2.22 -2.90
C GLY A 23 -2.45 -2.72 -3.10
N ILE A 24 -2.80 -3.93 -2.64
CA ILE A 24 -4.18 -4.45 -2.77
C ILE A 24 -5.20 -3.51 -2.15
N ALA A 25 -4.97 -3.03 -0.92
CA ALA A 25 -5.86 -2.08 -0.27
C ALA A 25 -5.99 -0.78 -1.09
N ASN A 26 -4.87 -0.25 -1.59
CA ASN A 26 -4.89 0.96 -2.43
C ASN A 26 -5.71 0.76 -3.70
N VAL A 27 -5.54 -0.38 -4.40
CA VAL A 27 -6.27 -0.69 -5.63
C VAL A 27 -7.76 -0.89 -5.33
N ALA A 28 -8.10 -1.64 -4.30
CA ALA A 28 -9.48 -1.90 -3.89
C ALA A 28 -10.22 -0.59 -3.55
N ASP A 29 -9.66 0.20 -2.63
CA ASP A 29 -10.24 1.48 -2.23
C ASP A 29 -10.29 2.48 -3.39
N SER A 30 -9.30 2.47 -4.28
CA SER A 30 -9.26 3.34 -5.45
C SER A 30 -10.37 3.02 -6.43
N LEU A 31 -10.48 1.76 -6.82
CA LEU A 31 -11.50 1.33 -7.78
C LEU A 31 -12.90 1.54 -7.17
N TYR A 32 -13.06 1.31 -5.86
CA TYR A 32 -14.35 1.49 -5.18
C TYR A 32 -14.73 2.97 -5.06
N ALA A 33 -13.78 3.85 -4.73
CA ALA A 33 -14.00 5.31 -4.71
C ALA A 33 -14.41 5.84 -6.08
N VAL A 34 -13.76 5.39 -7.16
CA VAL A 34 -14.15 5.76 -8.53
C VAL A 34 -15.54 5.22 -8.86
N LYS A 35 -15.82 3.94 -8.59
CA LYS A 35 -17.15 3.35 -8.80
C LYS A 35 -18.23 4.19 -8.11
N LYS A 36 -18.07 4.43 -6.82
CA LYS A 36 -19.07 5.12 -5.99
C LYS A 36 -19.23 6.58 -6.37
N LEU A 37 -18.15 7.36 -6.41
CA LEU A 37 -18.22 8.81 -6.58
C LEU A 37 -18.43 9.24 -8.02
N VAL A 38 -17.92 8.50 -9.00
CA VAL A 38 -17.98 8.87 -10.42
C VAL A 38 -19.17 8.23 -11.12
N PHE A 39 -19.39 6.93 -10.92
CA PHE A 39 -20.39 6.18 -11.69
C PHE A 39 -21.73 6.06 -10.97
N ASP A 40 -21.74 5.67 -9.70
CA ASP A 40 -22.97 5.44 -8.95
C ASP A 40 -23.63 6.76 -8.51
N GLU A 41 -22.89 7.58 -7.76
CA GLU A 41 -23.41 8.82 -7.14
C GLU A 41 -23.21 10.05 -8.02
N LYS A 42 -22.31 9.98 -9.01
CA LYS A 42 -21.97 11.07 -9.95
C LYS A 42 -21.63 12.40 -9.25
N LYS A 43 -21.06 12.34 -8.05
CA LYS A 43 -20.63 13.50 -7.26
C LYS A 43 -19.36 14.16 -7.81
N VAL A 44 -18.52 13.39 -8.50
CA VAL A 44 -17.26 13.85 -9.09
C VAL A 44 -17.19 13.37 -10.54
N SER A 45 -16.86 14.26 -11.48
CA SER A 45 -16.67 13.84 -12.87
C SER A 45 -15.32 13.10 -13.03
N MET A 46 -15.23 12.16 -13.97
CA MET A 46 -13.96 11.47 -14.26
C MET A 46 -12.83 12.45 -14.63
N LYS A 47 -13.18 13.53 -15.34
CA LYS A 47 -12.23 14.60 -15.71
C LYS A 47 -11.66 15.27 -14.47
N ASP A 48 -12.51 15.65 -13.52
CA ASP A 48 -12.10 16.34 -12.30
C ASP A 48 -11.32 15.43 -11.37
N TYR A 49 -11.72 14.16 -11.25
CA TYR A 49 -11.00 13.17 -10.48
C TYR A 49 -9.58 12.98 -11.05
N LYS A 50 -9.45 12.77 -12.37
CA LYS A 50 -8.15 12.65 -13.03
C LYS A 50 -7.29 13.90 -12.79
N LYS A 51 -7.87 15.10 -12.92
CA LYS A 51 -7.17 16.36 -12.68
C LYS A 51 -6.67 16.45 -11.23
N ALA A 52 -7.51 16.13 -10.25
CA ALA A 52 -7.14 16.11 -8.84
C ALA A 52 -5.94 15.17 -8.59
N LEU A 53 -5.93 13.97 -9.17
CA LEU A 53 -4.79 13.04 -9.04
C LEU A 53 -3.51 13.58 -9.68
N MET A 54 -3.61 14.16 -10.89
CA MET A 54 -2.46 14.71 -11.60
C MET A 54 -1.76 15.83 -10.83
N PHE A 55 -2.51 16.64 -10.09
CA PHE A 55 -1.97 17.72 -9.26
C PHE A 55 -1.89 17.35 -7.78
N ASN A 56 -1.94 16.06 -7.44
CA ASN A 56 -1.78 15.56 -6.07
C ASN A 56 -2.73 16.22 -5.06
N PHE A 57 -3.98 16.40 -5.47
CA PHE A 57 -5.01 17.15 -4.73
C PHE A 57 -4.57 18.57 -4.32
N GLY A 58 -3.71 19.20 -5.15
CA GLY A 58 -3.16 20.53 -4.90
C GLY A 58 -1.86 20.56 -4.10
N LYS A 59 -1.39 19.43 -3.58
CA LYS A 59 -0.09 19.34 -2.88
C LYS A 59 1.06 19.20 -3.88
N THR A 60 1.39 20.30 -4.54
CA THR A 60 2.31 20.31 -5.69
C THR A 60 3.79 20.38 -5.35
N ASP A 61 4.13 20.51 -4.05
CA ASP A 61 5.52 20.56 -3.58
C ASP A 61 6.23 19.19 -3.66
N GLU A 62 5.49 18.12 -3.93
CA GLU A 62 6.04 16.78 -4.08
C GLU A 62 6.90 16.65 -5.34
N PRO A 63 8.20 16.26 -5.24
CA PRO A 63 9.10 16.18 -6.39
C PRO A 63 8.59 15.29 -7.52
N LEU A 64 7.84 14.23 -7.19
CA LEU A 64 7.25 13.32 -8.18
C LEU A 64 6.23 14.03 -9.08
N VAL A 65 5.45 14.97 -8.52
CA VAL A 65 4.45 15.74 -9.28
C VAL A 65 5.13 16.61 -10.32
N LEU A 66 6.18 17.34 -9.91
CA LEU A 66 6.96 18.17 -10.82
C LEU A 66 7.62 17.31 -11.92
N ALA A 67 8.25 16.18 -11.54
CA ALA A 67 8.87 15.27 -12.51
C ALA A 67 7.88 14.72 -13.53
N GLN A 68 6.66 14.37 -13.10
CA GLN A 68 5.63 13.85 -14.00
C GLN A 68 5.13 14.91 -14.98
N ILE A 69 4.88 16.13 -14.51
CA ILE A 69 4.45 17.24 -15.36
C ILE A 69 5.57 17.66 -16.31
N ALA A 70 6.82 17.74 -15.84
CA ALA A 70 7.99 17.98 -16.68
C ALA A 70 8.14 16.91 -17.77
N GLY A 71 7.88 15.63 -17.46
CA GLY A 71 7.88 14.56 -18.45
C GLY A 71 6.78 14.70 -19.51
N ASN A 72 5.62 15.25 -19.16
CA ASN A 72 4.56 15.55 -20.14
C ASN A 72 4.97 16.71 -21.04
N VAL A 73 5.45 17.81 -20.46
CA VAL A 73 5.93 18.99 -21.19
C VAL A 73 7.04 18.61 -22.17
N ALA A 74 8.04 17.82 -21.72
CA ALA A 74 9.12 17.35 -22.57
C ALA A 74 8.61 16.54 -23.78
N ARG A 75 7.59 15.71 -23.59
CA ARG A 75 6.97 14.94 -24.69
C ARG A 75 6.27 15.86 -25.68
N GLU A 76 5.52 16.85 -25.20
CA GLU A 76 4.86 17.83 -26.07
C GLU A 76 5.87 18.62 -26.93
N PHE A 77 7.00 19.03 -26.36
CA PHE A 77 8.09 19.66 -27.14
C PHE A 77 8.61 18.73 -28.25
N VAL A 78 8.87 17.45 -27.92
CA VAL A 78 9.35 16.46 -28.89
C VAL A 78 8.32 16.19 -29.99
N GLU A 79 7.04 16.09 -29.65
CA GLU A 79 5.94 15.91 -30.61
C GLU A 79 5.79 17.09 -31.56
N GLN A 80 6.15 18.30 -31.11
CA GLN A 80 6.20 19.51 -31.93
C GLN A 80 7.51 19.65 -32.73
N GLY A 81 8.39 18.65 -32.70
CA GLY A 81 9.67 18.65 -33.41
C GLY A 81 10.76 19.50 -32.75
N ALA A 82 10.54 19.98 -31.53
CA ALA A 82 11.53 20.73 -30.77
C ALA A 82 12.44 19.80 -29.96
N ARG A 83 13.66 20.26 -29.65
CA ARG A 83 14.55 19.57 -28.72
C ARG A 83 14.43 20.23 -27.34
N PRO A 84 13.82 19.57 -26.34
CA PRO A 84 13.58 20.18 -25.04
C PRO A 84 14.89 20.44 -24.27
N ASP A 85 15.05 21.66 -23.78
CA ASP A 85 16.07 22.00 -22.77
C ASP A 85 15.53 21.72 -21.37
N ALA A 86 16.36 21.16 -20.49
CA ALA A 86 15.92 20.73 -19.16
C ALA A 86 15.45 21.88 -18.26
N LYS A 87 16.06 23.08 -18.36
CA LYS A 87 15.64 24.25 -17.58
C LYS A 87 14.30 24.75 -18.10
N VAL A 88 14.16 24.90 -19.41
CA VAL A 88 12.90 25.32 -20.06
C VAL A 88 11.76 24.38 -19.68
N VAL A 89 11.95 23.06 -19.79
CA VAL A 89 10.94 22.07 -19.40
C VAL A 89 10.52 22.23 -17.95
N THR A 90 11.49 22.41 -17.04
CA THR A 90 11.21 22.53 -15.61
C THR A 90 10.45 23.81 -15.28
N GLU A 91 10.84 24.94 -15.88
CA GLU A 91 10.17 26.23 -15.71
C GLU A 91 8.75 26.19 -16.28
N THR A 92 8.56 25.65 -17.48
CA THR A 92 7.24 25.45 -18.08
C THR A 92 6.38 24.52 -17.22
N ALA A 93 6.92 23.44 -16.66
CA ALA A 93 6.18 22.57 -15.75
C ALA A 93 5.70 23.31 -14.50
N ARG A 94 6.53 24.17 -13.90
CA ARG A 94 6.12 25.01 -12.76
C ARG A 94 5.02 26.00 -13.13
N GLN A 95 5.10 26.60 -14.33
CA GLN A 95 4.06 27.50 -14.83
C GLN A 95 2.73 26.75 -15.06
N VAL A 96 2.78 25.54 -15.63
CA VAL A 96 1.59 24.69 -15.81
C VAL A 96 0.95 24.35 -14.48
N ILE A 97 1.74 24.00 -13.46
CA ILE A 97 1.25 23.76 -12.10
C ILE A 97 0.53 24.99 -11.55
N ALA A 98 1.21 26.14 -11.55
CA ALA A 98 0.67 27.39 -11.00
C ALA A 98 -0.63 27.84 -11.72
N ALA A 99 -0.70 27.64 -13.03
CA ALA A 99 -1.90 27.96 -13.81
C ALA A 99 -3.05 26.96 -13.59
N SER A 100 -2.74 25.71 -13.22
CA SER A 100 -3.74 24.64 -13.10
C SER A 100 -4.34 24.51 -11.71
N VAL A 101 -3.63 24.98 -10.67
CA VAL A 101 -4.04 24.95 -9.27
C VAL A 101 -4.38 26.36 -8.79
N THR A 102 -5.51 26.89 -9.29
CA THR A 102 -6.08 28.15 -8.79
C THR A 102 -6.74 27.92 -7.42
N PRO A 103 -7.05 28.96 -6.62
CA PRO A 103 -7.75 28.78 -5.35
C PRO A 103 -9.10 28.06 -5.48
N GLU A 104 -9.82 28.26 -6.58
CA GLU A 104 -11.09 27.61 -6.86
C GLU A 104 -10.91 26.11 -7.21
N GLU A 105 -9.85 25.78 -7.96
CA GLU A 105 -9.45 24.39 -8.21
C GLU A 105 -8.94 23.70 -6.95
N GLN A 106 -8.20 24.42 -6.09
CA GLN A 106 -7.75 23.89 -4.80
C GLN A 106 -8.95 23.49 -3.94
N ALA A 107 -9.94 24.38 -3.77
CA ALA A 107 -11.16 24.08 -3.02
C ALA A 107 -11.92 22.87 -3.60
N LYS A 108 -11.89 22.70 -4.93
CA LYS A 108 -12.45 21.53 -5.60
C LYS A 108 -11.66 20.26 -5.32
N PHE A 109 -10.32 20.31 -5.32
CA PHE A 109 -9.46 19.19 -5.00
C PHE A 109 -9.63 18.74 -3.54
N ASP A 110 -9.70 19.70 -2.61
CA ASP A 110 -9.94 19.44 -1.19
C ASP A 110 -11.29 18.74 -1.02
N ARG A 111 -12.36 19.26 -1.66
CA ARG A 111 -13.68 18.61 -1.64
C ARG A 111 -13.66 17.19 -2.21
N ILE A 112 -12.93 16.95 -3.30
CA ILE A 112 -12.80 15.60 -3.87
C ILE A 112 -12.09 14.68 -2.87
N HIS A 113 -11.02 15.15 -2.23
CA HIS A 113 -10.27 14.41 -1.21
C HIS A 113 -11.16 14.06 0.00
N ASP A 114 -11.95 15.02 0.51
CA ASP A 114 -12.92 14.81 1.59
C ASP A 114 -14.00 13.78 1.22
N LEU A 115 -14.51 13.84 -0.01
CA LEU A 115 -15.48 12.86 -0.51
C LEU A 115 -14.89 11.46 -0.58
N ILE A 116 -13.63 11.33 -0.99
CA ILE A 116 -12.91 10.05 -1.04
C ILE A 116 -12.76 9.49 0.38
N ASP A 117 -12.46 10.31 1.37
CA ASP A 117 -12.30 9.88 2.76
C ASP A 117 -13.61 9.38 3.40
N GLN A 118 -14.76 9.83 2.89
CA GLN A 118 -16.09 9.35 3.31
C GLN A 118 -16.51 8.04 2.64
N VAL A 119 -15.78 7.58 1.61
CA VAL A 119 -16.07 6.29 0.96
C VAL A 119 -15.64 5.15 1.91
N PRO A 120 -16.49 4.12 2.13
CA PRO A 120 -16.10 2.93 2.89
C PRO A 120 -14.78 2.33 2.38
N LYS A 121 -13.93 1.89 3.30
CA LYS A 121 -12.57 1.41 3.02
C LYS A 121 -12.41 -0.06 3.40
N PHE A 122 -11.57 -0.76 2.65
CA PHE A 122 -11.15 -2.12 2.94
C PHE A 122 -10.53 -2.19 4.35
N GLY A 123 -10.87 -3.23 5.13
CA GLY A 123 -10.40 -3.37 6.51
C GLY A 123 -11.41 -2.98 7.60
N ASN A 124 -12.69 -2.86 7.25
CA ASN A 124 -13.75 -2.43 8.16
C ASN A 124 -14.96 -3.37 8.21
N ASP A 125 -14.80 -4.61 7.74
CA ASP A 125 -15.85 -5.63 7.67
C ASP A 125 -17.06 -5.19 6.81
N ASP A 126 -16.76 -4.59 5.65
CA ASP A 126 -17.76 -4.20 4.65
C ASP A 126 -17.69 -5.21 3.49
N ASP A 127 -18.66 -6.12 3.45
CA ASP A 127 -18.73 -7.21 2.47
C ASP A 127 -18.57 -6.74 1.02
N VAL A 128 -19.08 -5.56 0.66
CA VAL A 128 -19.03 -5.05 -0.71
C VAL A 128 -17.62 -4.58 -1.04
N VAL A 129 -16.98 -3.83 -0.13
CA VAL A 129 -15.60 -3.35 -0.33
C VAL A 129 -14.61 -4.52 -0.30
N ASP A 130 -14.83 -5.47 0.60
CA ASP A 130 -13.96 -6.62 0.80
C ASP A 130 -14.04 -7.62 -0.37
N ALA A 131 -15.24 -7.86 -0.91
CA ALA A 131 -15.40 -8.59 -2.16
C ALA A 131 -14.68 -7.91 -3.33
N PHE A 132 -14.68 -6.57 -3.35
CA PHE A 132 -13.97 -5.80 -4.36
C PHE A 132 -12.45 -5.93 -4.23
N ALA A 133 -11.93 -5.96 -3.00
CA ALA A 133 -10.52 -6.24 -2.73
C ALA A 133 -10.11 -7.65 -3.19
N ARG A 134 -10.99 -8.64 -3.01
CA ARG A 134 -10.77 -10.01 -3.52
C ARG A 134 -10.67 -10.03 -5.05
N GLU A 135 -11.59 -9.37 -5.74
CA GLU A 135 -11.53 -9.28 -7.21
C GLU A 135 -10.29 -8.53 -7.70
N ALA A 136 -9.92 -7.43 -7.04
CA ALA A 136 -8.69 -6.72 -7.33
C ALA A 136 -7.45 -7.63 -7.17
N ALA A 137 -7.36 -8.41 -6.10
CA ALA A 137 -6.27 -9.36 -5.90
C ALA A 137 -6.25 -10.44 -7.00
N TYR A 138 -7.41 -10.89 -7.48
CA TYR A 138 -7.50 -11.87 -8.55
C TYR A 138 -6.97 -11.39 -9.91
N THR A 139 -6.98 -10.08 -10.19
CA THR A 139 -6.33 -9.54 -11.39
C THR A 139 -4.83 -9.80 -11.43
N TYR A 140 -4.21 -10.05 -10.27
CA TYR A 140 -2.80 -10.40 -10.16
C TYR A 140 -2.59 -11.91 -9.98
N THR A 141 -3.33 -12.53 -9.06
CA THR A 141 -3.06 -13.91 -8.64
C THR A 141 -3.52 -14.95 -9.67
N LYS A 142 -4.68 -14.77 -10.32
CA LYS A 142 -5.20 -15.74 -11.30
C LYS A 142 -4.34 -15.82 -12.57
N PRO A 143 -3.93 -14.70 -13.21
CA PRO A 143 -3.10 -14.79 -14.42
C PRO A 143 -1.77 -15.51 -14.18
N LEU A 144 -1.16 -15.33 -13.01
CA LEU A 144 0.15 -15.91 -12.69
C LEU A 144 0.18 -17.44 -12.75
N LEU A 145 -0.95 -18.11 -12.48
CA LEU A 145 -1.04 -19.57 -12.55
C LEU A 145 -0.82 -20.14 -13.97
N ASN A 146 -0.96 -19.31 -15.01
CA ASN A 146 -0.77 -19.74 -16.39
C ASN A 146 0.69 -19.76 -16.84
N TYR A 147 1.62 -19.22 -16.03
CA TYR A 147 3.02 -19.09 -16.41
C TYR A 147 3.90 -20.21 -15.85
N HIS A 148 4.89 -20.61 -16.64
CA HIS A 148 5.88 -21.63 -16.30
C HIS A 148 7.30 -21.03 -16.39
N ASN A 149 8.23 -21.58 -15.60
CA ASN A 149 9.61 -21.12 -15.57
C ASN A 149 10.58 -22.09 -16.28
N PRO A 150 11.78 -21.64 -16.69
CA PRO A 150 12.77 -22.48 -17.39
C PRO A 150 13.28 -23.71 -16.61
N ARG A 151 12.97 -23.81 -15.31
CA ARG A 151 13.30 -24.96 -14.46
C ARG A 151 12.21 -26.05 -14.48
N GLY A 152 11.18 -25.88 -15.33
CA GLY A 152 10.04 -26.81 -15.46
C GLY A 152 8.99 -26.65 -14.37
N GLY A 153 8.97 -25.49 -13.70
CA GLY A 153 8.06 -25.17 -12.60
C GLY A 153 6.95 -24.20 -12.98
N GLN A 154 6.06 -23.90 -12.03
CA GLN A 154 4.98 -22.93 -12.19
C GLN A 154 5.27 -21.61 -11.48
N PHE A 155 4.59 -20.56 -11.92
CA PHE A 155 4.52 -19.30 -11.18
C PHE A 155 3.43 -19.39 -10.11
N GLN A 156 3.68 -18.74 -8.97
CA GLN A 156 2.71 -18.62 -7.89
C GLN A 156 2.84 -17.25 -7.24
N ALA A 157 1.72 -16.55 -7.08
CA ALA A 157 1.73 -15.19 -6.55
C ALA A 157 2.09 -15.17 -5.07
N GLY A 158 2.87 -14.16 -4.65
CA GLY A 158 2.99 -13.74 -3.26
C GLY A 158 2.40 -12.35 -3.06
N LEU A 159 1.94 -12.04 -1.85
CA LEU A 159 1.35 -10.74 -1.50
C LEU A 159 1.99 -10.22 -0.21
N TYR A 160 3.25 -9.82 -0.32
CA TYR A 160 4.05 -9.29 0.79
C TYR A 160 5.07 -8.25 0.30
N PRO A 161 5.42 -7.24 1.13
CA PRO A 161 6.15 -6.08 0.61
C PRO A 161 7.64 -6.04 0.96
N VAL A 162 8.10 -6.82 1.94
CA VAL A 162 9.39 -6.60 2.63
C VAL A 162 9.43 -5.14 3.15
N SER A 163 10.32 -4.29 2.65
CA SER A 163 10.32 -2.83 2.89
C SER A 163 10.06 -2.04 1.60
N ALA A 164 9.71 -2.73 0.51
CA ALA A 164 9.64 -2.16 -0.82
C ALA A 164 8.35 -1.35 -1.06
N ASN A 165 7.35 -1.42 -0.18
CA ASN A 165 6.16 -0.57 -0.25
C ASN A 165 6.50 0.93 -0.21
N VAL A 166 7.60 1.30 0.46
CA VAL A 166 8.16 2.66 0.50
C VAL A 166 8.72 3.10 -0.85
N PRO A 167 9.75 2.46 -1.42
CA PRO A 167 10.27 2.86 -2.73
C PRO A 167 9.27 2.69 -3.88
N LEU A 168 8.39 1.67 -3.87
CA LEU A 168 7.33 1.56 -4.89
C LEU A 168 6.30 2.70 -4.76
N GLY A 169 5.93 3.10 -3.54
CA GLY A 169 5.08 4.26 -3.32
C GLY A 169 5.73 5.58 -3.77
N ALA A 170 7.04 5.72 -3.57
CA ALA A 170 7.83 6.87 -4.05
C ALA A 170 7.84 7.00 -5.58
N GLN A 171 7.56 5.90 -6.31
CA GLN A 171 7.44 5.87 -7.77
C GLN A 171 5.98 6.00 -8.25
N THR A 172 5.02 6.07 -7.32
CA THR A 172 3.60 6.04 -7.62
C THR A 172 2.97 7.41 -7.35
N GLY A 173 2.25 7.95 -8.34
CA GLY A 173 1.49 9.19 -8.18
C GLY A 173 0.35 9.08 -7.15
N ALA A 174 -0.42 10.16 -7.00
CA ALA A 174 -1.62 10.12 -6.16
C ALA A 174 -2.60 9.07 -6.69
N THR A 175 -3.30 8.35 -5.81
CA THR A 175 -4.27 7.32 -6.20
C THR A 175 -5.68 7.64 -5.75
N PRO A 176 -6.70 7.08 -6.43
CA PRO A 176 -8.10 7.37 -6.12
C PRO A 176 -8.57 7.02 -4.71
N ASP A 177 -7.84 6.18 -3.97
CA ASP A 177 -8.08 5.91 -2.54
C ASP A 177 -7.82 7.11 -1.63
N GLY A 178 -7.25 8.20 -2.16
CA GLY A 178 -6.91 9.43 -1.42
C GLY A 178 -5.44 9.49 -1.01
N ARG A 179 -4.64 8.49 -1.35
CA ARG A 179 -3.19 8.48 -1.07
C ARG A 179 -2.48 9.53 -1.94
N TYR A 180 -1.69 10.39 -1.31
CA TYR A 180 -0.88 11.38 -2.03
C TYR A 180 0.28 10.75 -2.79
N ALA A 181 0.75 11.44 -3.82
CA ALA A 181 1.90 11.06 -4.64
C ALA A 181 3.14 10.86 -3.76
N GLY A 182 3.91 9.82 -4.06
CA GLY A 182 5.15 9.51 -3.35
C GLY A 182 4.96 8.82 -1.98
N MET A 183 3.76 8.82 -1.41
CA MET A 183 3.50 8.11 -0.16
C MET A 183 3.59 6.58 -0.37
N PRO A 184 4.12 5.82 0.62
CA PRO A 184 4.19 4.36 0.53
C PRO A 184 2.81 3.75 0.32
N VAL A 185 2.74 2.72 -0.52
CA VAL A 185 1.55 1.87 -0.67
C VAL A 185 1.37 0.97 0.57
N ALA A 186 0.22 0.32 0.67
CA ALA A 186 -0.10 -0.59 1.76
C ALA A 186 0.91 -1.74 1.85
N ASP A 187 1.17 -2.19 3.08
CA ASP A 187 2.14 -3.23 3.38
C ASP A 187 1.49 -4.62 3.42
N GLY A 188 1.65 -5.34 2.30
CA GLY A 188 1.13 -6.70 2.13
C GLY A 188 -0.35 -6.71 1.77
N VAL A 189 -1.13 -7.53 2.48
CA VAL A 189 -2.59 -7.58 2.38
C VAL A 189 -3.28 -6.73 3.45
N SER A 190 -2.52 -5.97 4.23
CA SER A 190 -3.05 -5.11 5.30
C SER A 190 -3.92 -3.97 4.73
N PRO A 191 -4.94 -3.50 5.45
CA PRO A 191 -5.63 -2.26 5.13
C PRO A 191 -4.67 -1.08 5.02
N SER A 192 -5.06 -0.06 4.26
CA SER A 192 -4.28 1.18 4.17
C SER A 192 -4.18 1.85 5.55
N ALA A 193 -2.99 2.35 5.90
CA ALA A 193 -2.75 2.96 7.21
C ALA A 193 -3.77 4.07 7.53
N GLY A 194 -4.42 3.95 8.69
CA GLY A 194 -5.45 4.87 9.17
C GLY A 194 -6.83 4.68 8.54
N LYS A 195 -7.03 3.66 7.69
CA LYS A 195 -8.32 3.40 7.03
C LYS A 195 -9.11 2.25 7.65
N ASP A 196 -8.47 1.38 8.43
CA ASP A 196 -9.07 0.37 9.30
C ASP A 196 -9.49 0.96 10.66
N THR A 197 -10.72 1.49 10.72
CA THR A 197 -11.25 2.24 11.87
C THR A 197 -12.22 1.46 12.76
N HIS A 198 -12.61 0.23 12.35
CA HIS A 198 -13.57 -0.62 13.08
C HIS A 198 -12.90 -1.67 13.97
N GLY A 199 -11.62 -1.48 14.30
CA GLY A 199 -10.86 -2.32 15.21
C GLY A 199 -10.23 -3.57 14.56
N PRO A 200 -9.44 -4.33 15.34
CA PRO A 200 -8.57 -5.37 14.80
C PRO A 200 -9.34 -6.58 14.26
N THR A 201 -10.51 -6.88 14.82
CA THR A 201 -11.38 -7.98 14.37
C THR A 201 -12.01 -7.67 13.01
N ALA A 202 -12.51 -6.45 12.81
CA ALA A 202 -13.06 -6.03 11.52
C ALA A 202 -11.99 -6.05 10.42
N ALA A 203 -10.80 -5.55 10.73
CA ALA A 203 -9.65 -5.63 9.83
C ALA A 203 -9.30 -7.09 9.48
N ALA A 204 -9.27 -8.00 10.47
CA ALA A 204 -9.01 -9.41 10.24
C ALA A 204 -10.11 -10.09 9.39
N ASN A 205 -11.38 -9.75 9.62
CA ASN A 205 -12.49 -10.26 8.82
C ASN A 205 -12.34 -9.83 7.36
N SER A 206 -12.14 -8.54 7.09
CA SER A 206 -11.92 -8.02 5.73
C SER A 206 -10.73 -8.69 5.04
N VAL A 207 -9.58 -8.79 5.71
CA VAL A 207 -8.39 -9.40 5.10
C VAL A 207 -8.63 -10.88 4.79
N SER A 208 -9.35 -11.61 5.66
CA SER A 208 -9.68 -13.02 5.43
C SER A 208 -10.59 -13.26 4.21
N MET A 209 -11.27 -12.23 3.70
CA MET A 209 -12.07 -12.33 2.48
C MET A 209 -11.24 -12.44 1.21
N LEU A 210 -9.92 -12.19 1.27
CA LEU A 210 -9.02 -12.45 0.15
C LEU A 210 -8.82 -13.95 -0.06
N ASP A 211 -8.46 -14.34 -1.29
CA ASP A 211 -8.06 -15.72 -1.56
C ASP A 211 -6.59 -15.90 -1.19
N HIS A 212 -6.32 -16.31 0.05
CA HIS A 212 -4.95 -16.57 0.47
C HIS A 212 -4.38 -17.87 -0.13
N GLY A 213 -5.24 -18.83 -0.47
CA GLY A 213 -4.83 -20.13 -0.98
C GLY A 213 -4.24 -20.06 -2.39
N ILE A 214 -4.80 -19.21 -3.27
CA ILE A 214 -4.26 -19.00 -4.61
C ILE A 214 -2.89 -18.29 -4.60
N ALA A 215 -2.62 -17.47 -3.57
CA ALA A 215 -1.35 -16.78 -3.37
C ALA A 215 -0.35 -17.66 -2.60
N SER A 216 -0.07 -18.85 -3.15
CA SER A 216 0.69 -19.91 -2.47
C SER A 216 2.18 -19.60 -2.24
N ASN A 217 2.70 -18.50 -2.79
CA ASN A 217 4.02 -17.98 -2.39
C ASN A 217 3.98 -17.20 -1.06
N GLY A 218 2.78 -17.04 -0.47
CA GLY A 218 2.54 -16.45 0.84
C GLY A 218 1.93 -15.05 0.79
N THR A 219 1.11 -14.73 1.78
CA THR A 219 0.53 -13.40 2.01
C THR A 219 1.00 -12.85 3.34
N LEU A 220 1.01 -11.53 3.52
CA LEU A 220 1.44 -10.90 4.77
C LEU A 220 0.42 -9.90 5.29
N PHE A 221 -0.08 -10.12 6.50
CA PHE A 221 -0.90 -9.17 7.24
C PHE A 221 -0.14 -8.61 8.45
N ASN A 222 0.02 -7.29 8.51
CA ASN A 222 0.60 -6.55 9.63
C ASN A 222 -0.50 -5.94 10.48
N GLN A 223 -0.36 -6.04 11.80
CA GLN A 223 -1.11 -5.22 12.75
C GLN A 223 -0.15 -4.59 13.77
N LYS A 224 -0.52 -3.44 14.33
CA LYS A 224 0.21 -2.80 15.42
C LYS A 224 -0.74 -2.59 16.58
N PHE A 225 -0.33 -2.98 17.78
CA PHE A 225 -1.09 -2.83 19.01
C PHE A 225 -0.39 -1.87 19.96
N HIS A 226 -1.17 -1.07 20.68
CA HIS A 226 -0.66 -0.40 21.87
C HIS A 226 -0.34 -1.45 22.95
N PRO A 227 0.77 -1.34 23.72
CA PRO A 227 1.12 -2.32 24.73
C PRO A 227 0.02 -2.62 25.76
N SER A 228 -0.80 -1.62 26.13
CA SER A 228 -1.92 -1.81 27.06
C SER A 228 -3.03 -2.72 26.51
N ALA A 229 -3.16 -2.86 25.20
CA ALA A 229 -4.15 -3.77 24.61
C ALA A 229 -3.86 -5.23 24.95
N LEU A 230 -2.59 -5.57 25.20
CA LEU A 230 -2.13 -6.94 25.43
C LEU A 230 -1.75 -7.21 26.89
N SER A 231 -2.04 -6.29 27.81
CA SER A 231 -1.63 -6.43 29.21
C SER A 231 -2.52 -7.41 29.99
N GLY A 232 -1.89 -8.31 30.75
CA GLY A 232 -2.58 -9.29 31.59
C GLY A 232 -3.21 -10.43 30.79
N ASP A 233 -3.66 -11.46 31.51
CA ASP A 233 -4.14 -12.71 30.91
C ASP A 233 -5.29 -12.48 29.91
N ARG A 234 -6.23 -11.60 30.24
CA ARG A 234 -7.34 -11.25 29.35
C ARG A 234 -6.89 -10.60 28.04
N GLY A 235 -5.86 -9.75 28.08
CA GLY A 235 -5.30 -9.13 26.88
C GLY A 235 -4.63 -10.16 25.96
N LEU A 236 -3.92 -11.12 26.56
CA LEU A 236 -3.31 -12.23 25.84
C LEU A 236 -4.37 -13.19 25.26
N ASP A 237 -5.44 -13.49 25.99
CA ASP A 237 -6.54 -14.33 25.52
C ASP A 237 -7.28 -13.69 24.34
N ASN A 238 -7.55 -12.38 24.40
CA ASN A 238 -8.14 -11.62 23.30
C ASN A 238 -7.22 -11.66 22.06
N PHE A 239 -5.92 -11.50 22.25
CA PHE A 239 -4.93 -11.55 21.19
C PHE A 239 -4.84 -12.91 20.50
N VAL A 240 -4.81 -14.00 21.28
CA VAL A 240 -4.84 -15.36 20.74
C VAL A 240 -6.16 -15.63 20.01
N SER A 241 -7.29 -15.15 20.55
CA SER A 241 -8.61 -15.31 19.94
C SER A 241 -8.72 -14.59 18.60
N LEU A 242 -8.16 -13.38 18.49
CA LEU A 242 -8.05 -12.64 17.23
C LEU A 242 -7.27 -13.44 16.18
N ILE A 243 -6.10 -13.96 16.55
CA ILE A 243 -5.27 -14.79 15.66
C ILE A 243 -6.03 -16.01 15.17
N ARG A 244 -6.68 -16.73 16.08
CA ARG A 244 -7.47 -17.93 15.75
C ARG A 244 -8.62 -17.60 14.82
N THR A 245 -9.36 -16.53 15.11
CA THR A 245 -10.49 -16.08 14.28
C THR A 245 -10.05 -15.80 12.84
N TYR A 246 -8.93 -15.10 12.65
CA TYR A 246 -8.37 -14.84 11.32
C TYR A 246 -8.00 -16.14 10.58
N PHE A 247 -7.36 -17.09 11.26
CA PHE A 247 -6.96 -18.36 10.67
C PHE A 247 -8.12 -19.34 10.42
N ASP A 248 -9.14 -19.36 11.28
CA ASP A 248 -10.35 -20.14 11.09
C ASP A 248 -11.10 -19.70 9.82
N ARG A 249 -10.99 -18.40 9.50
CA ARG A 249 -11.46 -17.78 8.25
C ARG A 249 -10.47 -17.89 7.07
N LYS A 250 -9.48 -18.78 7.15
CA LYS A 250 -8.50 -19.08 6.08
C LYS A 250 -7.52 -17.94 5.76
N GLY A 251 -7.36 -16.98 6.68
CA GLY A 251 -6.19 -16.11 6.68
C GLY A 251 -4.90 -16.93 6.75
N SER A 252 -3.86 -16.50 6.04
CA SER A 252 -2.62 -17.30 5.92
C SER A 252 -1.53 -16.94 6.93
N HIS A 253 -1.36 -15.66 7.26
CA HIS A 253 -0.29 -15.20 8.14
C HIS A 253 -0.64 -13.83 8.74
N MET A 254 -0.29 -13.63 10.02
CA MET A 254 -0.42 -12.38 10.75
C MET A 254 0.82 -12.14 11.62
N GLN A 255 1.26 -10.89 11.71
CA GLN A 255 2.40 -10.48 12.53
C GLN A 255 2.19 -9.09 13.14
N PHE A 256 2.90 -8.82 14.24
CA PHE A 256 2.54 -7.70 15.12
C PHE A 256 3.73 -6.82 15.48
N ASN A 257 3.47 -5.52 15.54
CA ASN A 257 4.19 -4.61 16.44
C ASN A 257 3.39 -4.46 17.73
N VAL A 258 4.06 -4.40 18.87
CA VAL A 258 3.48 -4.08 20.18
C VAL A 258 4.31 -2.95 20.76
N VAL A 259 3.99 -1.72 20.39
CA VAL A 259 4.77 -0.51 20.68
C VAL A 259 3.86 0.70 20.48
N SER A 260 3.99 1.72 21.33
CA SER A 260 3.21 2.94 21.18
C SER A 260 3.81 3.86 20.12
N ARG A 261 2.95 4.67 19.49
CA ARG A 261 3.38 5.74 18.59
C ARG A 261 4.40 6.67 19.26
N GLU A 262 4.19 7.01 20.52
CA GLU A 262 5.04 7.94 21.28
C GLU A 262 6.46 7.41 21.41
N THR A 263 6.64 6.12 21.72
CA THR A 263 7.96 5.48 21.79
C THR A 263 8.70 5.57 20.47
N LEU A 264 8.01 5.33 19.35
CA LEU A 264 8.65 5.41 18.02
C LEU A 264 9.04 6.85 17.65
N LEU A 265 8.18 7.83 17.96
CA LEU A 265 8.49 9.24 17.73
C LEU A 265 9.65 9.73 18.60
N ASP A 266 9.71 9.30 19.86
CA ASP A 266 10.82 9.61 20.74
C ASP A 266 12.12 8.96 20.26
N ALA A 267 12.06 7.71 19.79
CA ALA A 267 13.20 7.02 19.19
C ALA A 267 13.71 7.66 17.89
N GLN A 268 12.88 8.41 17.16
CA GLN A 268 13.34 9.23 16.03
C GLN A 268 14.11 10.47 16.49
N LYS A 269 13.70 11.09 17.61
CA LYS A 269 14.31 12.32 18.15
C LYS A 269 15.59 12.03 18.93
N HIS A 270 15.60 10.93 19.68
CA HIS A 270 16.65 10.55 20.62
C HIS A 270 17.15 9.11 20.38
N PRO A 271 17.64 8.78 19.16
CA PRO A 271 17.98 7.40 18.78
C PRO A 271 19.04 6.74 19.69
N GLU A 272 19.89 7.53 20.34
CA GLU A 272 20.89 7.07 21.29
C GLU A 272 20.29 6.35 22.51
N ASN A 273 19.06 6.67 22.89
CA ASN A 273 18.33 6.05 23.99
C ASN A 273 17.65 4.73 23.59
N TYR A 274 17.55 4.45 22.29
CA TYR A 274 16.77 3.35 21.71
C TYR A 274 17.59 2.43 20.81
N ARG A 275 18.90 2.29 21.08
CA ARG A 275 19.84 1.47 20.27
C ARG A 275 19.39 0.01 20.07
N HIS A 276 18.61 -0.53 21.00
CA HIS A 276 18.13 -1.90 20.98
C HIS A 276 16.63 -2.02 20.72
N LEU A 277 15.94 -0.93 20.38
CA LEU A 277 14.51 -0.96 20.06
C LEU A 277 14.28 -1.76 18.78
N VAL A 278 13.61 -2.90 18.90
CA VAL A 278 13.25 -3.77 17.78
C VAL A 278 11.82 -3.47 17.35
N VAL A 279 11.62 -3.34 16.04
CA VAL A 279 10.30 -3.23 15.41
C VAL A 279 10.11 -4.31 14.36
N ARG A 280 8.85 -4.66 14.11
CA ARG A 280 8.44 -5.51 12.99
C ARG A 280 8.29 -4.65 11.73
N VAL A 281 8.97 -5.00 10.64
CA VAL A 281 8.87 -4.30 9.35
C VAL A 281 7.79 -4.95 8.49
N ALA A 282 8.14 -5.95 7.67
CA ALA A 282 7.19 -6.88 7.05
C ALA A 282 7.91 -8.20 6.73
N GLY A 283 7.59 -9.27 7.46
CA GLY A 283 8.25 -10.57 7.32
C GLY A 283 9.55 -10.71 8.13
N TYR A 284 10.07 -9.62 8.68
CA TYR A 284 11.27 -9.60 9.53
C TYR A 284 11.19 -8.50 10.59
N SER A 285 12.08 -8.60 11.58
CA SER A 285 12.27 -7.58 12.62
C SER A 285 13.64 -6.92 12.44
N ALA A 286 13.75 -5.65 12.83
CA ALA A 286 14.99 -4.88 12.72
C ALA A 286 15.12 -3.86 13.86
N LEU A 287 16.34 -3.37 14.08
CA LEU A 287 16.58 -2.25 14.99
C LEU A 287 15.99 -0.98 14.38
N PHE A 288 15.10 -0.31 15.10
CA PHE A 288 14.36 0.84 14.60
C PHE A 288 15.28 1.99 14.15
N THR A 289 16.34 2.23 14.93
CA THR A 289 17.29 3.33 14.71
C THR A 289 18.26 3.09 13.55
N THR A 290 18.28 1.89 12.96
CA THR A 290 19.06 1.59 11.74
C THR A 290 18.25 1.72 10.45
N LEU A 291 16.93 1.95 10.56
CA LEU A 291 16.04 2.16 9.42
C LEU A 291 16.14 3.60 8.90
N SER A 292 15.89 3.79 7.61
CA SER A 292 15.76 5.14 7.05
C SER A 292 14.55 5.86 7.65
N LYS A 293 14.60 7.20 7.70
CA LYS A 293 13.48 8.01 8.19
C LYS A 293 12.16 7.70 7.47
N SER A 294 12.18 7.52 6.15
CA SER A 294 10.98 7.19 5.38
C SER A 294 10.34 5.86 5.78
N LEU A 295 11.15 4.86 6.13
CA LEU A 295 10.65 3.55 6.60
C LEU A 295 10.19 3.62 8.06
N GLN A 296 10.87 4.39 8.90
CA GLN A 296 10.41 4.67 10.27
C GLN A 296 9.03 5.36 10.24
N ASP A 297 8.87 6.38 9.41
CA ASP A 297 7.63 7.13 9.23
C ASP A 297 6.50 6.20 8.73
N ASP A 298 6.82 5.24 7.85
CA ASP A 298 5.86 4.20 7.40
C ASP A 298 5.39 3.29 8.55
N ILE A 299 6.27 2.89 9.47
CA ILE A 299 5.89 2.06 10.62
C ILE A 299 5.10 2.87 11.65
N ILE A 300 5.48 4.13 11.87
CA ILE A 300 4.80 5.05 12.79
C ILE A 300 3.36 5.31 12.34
N ARG A 301 3.12 5.52 11.04
CA ARG A 301 1.79 5.84 10.51
C ARG A 301 0.81 4.67 10.51
N ARG A 302 1.28 3.42 10.60
CA ARG A 302 0.39 2.24 10.68
C ARG A 302 -0.61 2.40 11.82
N THR A 303 -1.83 1.92 11.58
CA THR A 303 -2.93 1.98 12.55
C THR A 303 -2.53 1.29 13.84
N GLU A 304 -2.77 1.96 14.96
CA GLU A 304 -2.58 1.41 16.29
C GLU A 304 -3.92 0.87 16.79
N GLN A 305 -3.97 -0.43 17.04
CA GLN A 305 -5.17 -1.17 17.41
C GLN A 305 -5.30 -1.32 18.94
N GLY A 306 -6.55 -1.38 19.39
CA GLY A 306 -6.95 -1.71 20.76
C GLY A 306 -8.19 -2.61 20.75
N PHE A 307 -8.49 -3.23 21.89
CA PHE A 307 -9.71 -4.02 22.11
C PHE A 307 -10.80 -3.19 22.79
#